data_AF-A0A3M2HPY0-F1
#
_entry.id   AF-A0A3M2HPY0-F1
#
_cell.length_a   1.000
_cell.length_b   1.000
_cell.length_c   1.000
_cell.angle_alpha   90.00
_cell.angle_beta   90.00
_cell.angle_gamma   90.00
#
_symmetry.space_group_name_H-M   'P 1'
#
loop_
_entity.id
_entity.type
_entity.pdbx_description
1 polymer ?
#
loop_
_entity_poly.entity_id
_entity_poly.type
_entity_poly.pdbx_seq_one_letter_code
_entity_poly.pdbx_strand_id
1 'polypeptide(L)'
;MLRVLDRIPEPNPDWDGRDPDPGSSRAPWRIYNIGNSSPVGLLEYIEALEKALGIQAKKNFLPIQPGEVPETFADVQELMADVGFRPRTPVRTGVQRFVKWYREYYDV
;
A
#
# COMPACT_ATOMS: atom_id res chain seq x y z
N MET A 1 -12.56 3.55 2.73
CA MET A 1 -12.88 4.82 3.41
C MET A 1 -14.13 4.73 4.30
N LEU A 2 -15.16 3.93 3.97
CA LEU A 2 -16.37 3.78 4.79
C LEU A 2 -16.16 3.20 6.21
N ARG A 3 -15.22 2.27 6.40
CA ARG A 3 -15.07 1.54 7.69
C ARG A 3 -14.47 2.32 8.85
N VAL A 4 -13.80 3.45 8.58
CA VAL A 4 -13.21 4.30 9.64
C VAL A 4 -14.25 5.29 10.16
N LEU A 5 -15.29 5.62 9.37
CA LEU A 5 -16.33 6.56 9.76
C LEU A 5 -17.19 6.06 10.93
N ASP A 6 -17.30 4.74 11.09
CA ASP A 6 -18.07 4.11 12.16
C ASP A 6 -17.32 4.06 13.49
N ARG A 7 -16.07 4.54 13.54
CA ARG A 7 -15.23 4.49 14.75
C ARG A 7 -14.70 5.89 15.10
N ILE A 8 -15.24 6.45 16.19
CA ILE A 8 -14.75 7.70 16.76
C ILE A 8 -13.37 7.43 17.39
N PRO A 9 -12.31 8.18 17.03
CA PRO A 9 -10.99 8.02 17.63
C PRO A 9 -11.00 8.42 19.12
N GLU A 10 -10.36 7.63 19.95
CA GLU A 10 -10.19 7.93 21.37
C GLU A 10 -8.91 8.76 21.61
N PRO A 11 -8.91 9.69 22.58
CA PRO A 11 -7.70 10.34 23.06
C PRO A 11 -6.65 9.32 23.53
N ASN A 12 -5.37 9.62 23.27
CA ASN A 12 -4.24 8.91 23.85
C ASN A 12 -3.73 9.67 25.10
N PRO A 13 -4.01 9.20 26.33
CA PRO A 13 -3.57 9.86 27.57
C PRO A 13 -2.05 9.84 27.75
N ASP A 14 -1.39 8.84 27.16
CA ASP A 14 0.05 8.61 27.29
C ASP A 14 0.87 9.43 26.27
N TRP A 15 0.21 10.21 25.41
CA TRP A 15 0.88 11.02 24.40
C TRP A 15 1.70 12.16 25.02
N ASP A 16 2.98 12.23 24.62
CA ASP A 16 3.95 13.27 25.00
C ASP A 16 4.42 14.06 23.77
N GLY A 17 4.42 15.39 23.87
CA GLY A 17 4.93 16.25 22.80
C GLY A 17 6.45 16.20 22.65
N ARG A 18 7.19 15.63 23.61
CA ARG A 18 8.65 15.45 23.53
C ARG A 18 9.04 14.16 22.81
N ASP A 19 8.17 13.16 22.80
CA ASP A 19 8.33 11.89 22.11
C ASP A 19 6.97 11.47 21.51
N PRO A 20 6.54 12.15 20.44
CA PRO A 20 5.17 12.00 19.95
C PRO A 20 5.00 10.70 19.15
N ASP A 21 3.94 9.97 19.46
CA ASP A 21 3.36 9.02 18.51
C ASP A 21 2.67 9.84 17.39
N PRO A 22 3.13 9.74 16.13
CA PRO A 22 2.55 10.50 15.02
C PRO A 22 1.16 10.02 14.61
N GLY A 23 0.75 8.81 15.03
CA GLY A 23 -0.55 8.20 14.73
C GLY A 23 -1.69 8.66 15.65
N SER A 24 -1.38 9.29 16.79
CA SER A 24 -2.37 9.63 17.82
C SER A 24 -2.14 11.00 18.50
N SER A 25 -3.04 11.40 19.39
CA SER A 25 -2.87 12.59 20.22
C SER A 25 -3.75 12.61 21.48
N ARG A 26 -3.56 13.62 22.34
CA ARG A 26 -4.46 13.92 23.47
C ARG A 26 -5.85 14.39 23.06
N ALA A 27 -6.03 14.88 21.84
CA ALA A 27 -7.33 15.15 21.24
C ALA A 27 -7.81 13.92 20.46
N PRO A 28 -9.13 13.73 20.28
CA PRO A 28 -9.68 12.56 19.59
C PRO A 28 -9.46 12.65 18.07
N TRP A 29 -8.25 12.35 17.62
CA TRP A 29 -7.91 12.13 16.21
C TRP A 29 -6.87 11.03 16.07
N ARG A 30 -6.88 10.34 14.93
CA ARG A 30 -5.88 9.35 14.55
C ARG A 30 -5.46 9.48 13.10
N ILE A 31 -4.21 9.15 12.81
CA ILE A 31 -3.65 9.03 11.47
C ILE A 31 -3.33 7.57 11.22
N TYR A 32 -3.78 7.04 10.09
CA TYR A 32 -3.48 5.68 9.69
C TYR A 32 -2.79 5.66 8.33
N ASN A 33 -1.76 4.84 8.21
CA ASN A 33 -1.25 4.47 6.90
C ASN A 33 -2.24 3.52 6.22
N ILE A 34 -2.45 3.71 4.91
CA ILE A 34 -3.23 2.81 4.08
C ILE A 34 -2.28 2.22 3.05
N GLY A 35 -2.21 0.90 2.98
CA GLY A 35 -1.37 0.21 2.01
C GLY A 35 -1.52 -1.30 2.09
N ASN A 36 -0.78 -1.98 1.22
CA ASN A 36 -0.62 -3.42 1.29
C ASN A 36 0.60 -3.70 2.18
N SER A 37 0.39 -4.38 3.30
CA SER A 37 1.42 -4.67 4.31
C SER A 37 2.43 -5.75 3.86
N SER A 38 2.51 -6.02 2.56
CA SER A 38 3.32 -7.07 1.97
C SER A 38 4.22 -6.43 0.92
N PRO A 39 5.53 -6.28 1.19
CA PRO A 39 6.45 -5.79 0.19
C PRO A 39 6.46 -6.77 -1.00
N VAL A 40 6.46 -6.24 -2.21
CA VAL A 40 6.60 -7.00 -3.45
C VAL A 40 7.72 -6.38 -4.25
N GLY A 41 8.72 -7.19 -4.62
CA GLY A 41 9.88 -6.72 -5.35
C GLY A 41 9.50 -6.20 -6.74
N LEU A 42 10.22 -5.18 -7.21
CA LEU A 42 9.99 -4.58 -8.54
C LEU A 42 10.02 -5.63 -9.66
N LEU A 43 10.97 -6.58 -9.60
CA LEU A 43 11.09 -7.65 -10.59
C LEU A 43 9.86 -8.57 -10.61
N GLU A 44 9.31 -8.92 -9.43
CA GLU A 44 8.10 -9.72 -9.36
C GLU A 44 6.90 -8.97 -9.96
N TYR A 45 6.83 -7.66 -9.76
CA TYR A 45 5.81 -6.81 -10.36
C TYR A 45 5.93 -6.77 -11.90
N ILE A 46 7.15 -6.64 -12.43
CA ILE A 46 7.40 -6.68 -13.88
C ILE A 46 7.03 -8.06 -14.44
N GLU A 47 7.41 -9.15 -13.79
CA GLU A 47 7.01 -10.50 -14.22
C GLU A 47 5.49 -10.68 -14.24
N ALA A 48 4.76 -10.09 -13.28
CA ALA A 48 3.30 -10.14 -13.26
C ALA A 48 2.71 -9.44 -14.50
N LEU A 49 3.28 -8.30 -14.90
CA LEU A 49 2.90 -7.58 -16.12
C LEU A 49 3.23 -8.38 -17.37
N GLU A 50 4.43 -8.94 -17.47
CA GLU A 50 4.86 -9.76 -18.62
C GLU A 50 3.91 -10.94 -18.83
N LYS A 51 3.54 -11.63 -17.75
CA LYS A 51 2.57 -12.74 -17.79
C LYS A 51 1.17 -12.27 -18.19
N ALA A 52 0.70 -11.15 -17.67
CA ALA A 52 -0.63 -10.62 -17.99
C ALA A 52 -0.73 -10.11 -19.43
N LEU A 53 0.35 -9.54 -19.96
CA LEU A 53 0.40 -9.00 -21.32
C LEU A 53 0.76 -10.07 -22.37
N GLY A 54 1.43 -11.15 -21.96
CA GLY A 54 1.99 -12.16 -22.87
C GLY A 54 3.27 -11.71 -23.59
N ILE A 55 3.95 -10.69 -23.07
CA ILE A 55 5.09 -10.02 -23.72
C ILE A 55 6.24 -9.94 -22.71
N GLN A 56 7.45 -10.29 -23.13
CA GLN A 56 8.66 -10.12 -22.33
C GLN A 56 9.20 -8.69 -22.49
N ALA A 57 9.44 -8.01 -21.37
CA ALA A 57 9.99 -6.67 -21.37
C ALA A 57 11.50 -6.72 -21.62
N LYS A 58 12.01 -5.81 -22.48
CA LYS A 58 13.44 -5.58 -22.64
C LYS A 58 13.93 -4.71 -21.47
N LYS A 59 14.39 -5.36 -20.40
CA LYS A 59 14.84 -4.71 -19.16
C LYS A 59 16.21 -4.03 -19.38
N ASN A 60 16.33 -2.76 -19.00
CA ASN A 60 17.60 -2.04 -18.92
C ASN A 60 17.91 -1.74 -17.45
N PHE A 61 18.90 -2.42 -16.88
CA PHE A 61 19.23 -2.28 -15.47
C PHE A 61 20.11 -1.06 -15.26
N LEU A 62 19.62 -0.13 -14.42
CA LEU A 62 20.34 1.07 -14.02
C LEU A 62 20.76 0.96 -12.56
N PRO A 63 21.84 1.65 -12.13
CA PRO A 63 22.14 1.79 -10.72
C PRO A 63 20.99 2.51 -9.99
N ILE A 64 20.91 2.31 -8.66
CA ILE A 64 19.94 3.00 -7.81
C ILE A 64 20.03 4.50 -8.03
N GLN A 65 18.88 5.14 -8.27
CA GLN A 65 18.83 6.56 -8.53
C GLN A 65 18.84 7.34 -7.21
N PRO A 66 19.45 8.55 -7.18
CA PRO A 66 19.37 9.42 -6.03
C PRO A 66 17.90 9.70 -5.67
N GLY A 67 17.48 9.30 -4.46
CA GLY A 67 16.09 9.47 -3.98
C GLY A 67 15.23 8.20 -4.02
N GLU A 68 15.71 7.10 -4.61
CA GLU A 68 15.07 5.79 -4.44
C GLU A 68 15.35 5.22 -3.04
N VAL A 69 14.30 4.76 -2.36
CA VAL A 69 14.42 3.98 -1.13
C VAL A 69 14.43 2.48 -1.50
N PRO A 70 15.44 1.70 -1.10
CA PRO A 70 15.57 0.29 -1.49
C PRO A 70 14.35 -0.56 -1.13
N GLU A 71 13.74 -0.26 0.02
CA GLU A 71 12.53 -0.92 0.50
C GLU A 71 11.66 0.11 1.23
N THR A 72 10.38 0.14 0.90
CA THR A 72 9.38 0.92 1.61
C THR A 72 8.07 0.13 1.65
N PHE A 73 7.45 0.07 2.82
CA PHE A 73 6.14 -0.52 3.00
C PHE A 73 5.36 0.32 4.00
N ALA A 74 4.04 0.38 3.81
CA ALA A 74 3.15 1.02 4.77
C ALA A 74 2.96 0.09 5.97
N ASP A 75 3.32 0.57 7.17
CA ASP A 75 2.89 -0.09 8.40
C ASP A 75 1.41 0.22 8.65
N VAL A 76 0.57 -0.80 8.51
CA VAL A 76 -0.89 -0.72 8.63
C VAL A 76 -1.42 -1.46 9.86
N GLN A 77 -0.57 -1.81 10.82
CA GLN A 77 -0.97 -2.59 12.01
C GLN A 77 -2.10 -1.90 12.78
N GLU A 78 -2.01 -0.59 12.98
CA GLU A 78 -3.03 0.20 13.68
C GLU A 78 -4.38 0.22 12.94
N LEU A 79 -4.35 0.44 11.63
CA LEU A 79 -5.56 0.39 10.81
C LEU A 79 -6.20 -1.01 10.86
N MET A 80 -5.38 -2.06 10.79
CA MET A 80 -5.86 -3.43 10.86
C MET A 80 -6.50 -3.76 12.22
N ALA A 81 -5.87 -3.33 13.31
CA ALA A 81 -6.42 -3.46 14.66
C ALA A 81 -7.74 -2.69 14.79
N ASP A 82 -7.84 -1.52 14.15
CA ASP A 82 -8.99 -0.65 14.36
C ASP A 82 -10.21 -0.94 13.46
N VAL A 83 -10.01 -1.43 12.24
CA VAL A 83 -11.13 -1.70 11.30
C VAL A 83 -11.22 -3.15 10.81
N GLY A 84 -10.33 -4.03 11.26
CA GLY A 84 -10.29 -5.44 10.85
C GLY A 84 -10.11 -5.66 9.35
N PHE A 85 -9.63 -4.64 8.63
CA PHE A 85 -9.48 -4.67 7.18
C PHE A 85 -8.03 -4.85 6.79
N ARG A 86 -7.77 -5.84 5.92
CA ARG A 86 -6.48 -6.05 5.28
C ARG A 86 -6.69 -6.31 3.78
N PRO A 87 -5.96 -5.65 2.88
CA PRO A 87 -5.97 -6.02 1.47
C PRO A 87 -5.55 -7.49 1.33
N ARG A 88 -6.34 -8.28 0.60
CA ARG A 88 -6.05 -9.71 0.35
C ARG A 88 -5.74 -10.03 -1.11
N THR A 89 -5.81 -9.03 -1.99
CA THR A 89 -5.56 -9.22 -3.42
C THR A 89 -4.06 -9.36 -3.65
N PRO A 90 -3.56 -10.52 -4.12
CA PRO A 90 -2.16 -10.66 -4.49
C PRO A 90 -1.82 -9.74 -5.67
N VAL A 91 -0.57 -9.26 -5.76
CA VAL A 91 -0.12 -8.39 -6.86
C VAL A 91 -0.38 -9.02 -8.23
N ARG A 92 -0.09 -10.31 -8.40
CA ARG A 92 -0.35 -11.03 -9.66
C ARG A 92 -1.81 -10.93 -10.09
N THR A 93 -2.75 -11.10 -9.15
CA THR A 93 -4.19 -10.96 -9.41
C THR A 93 -4.58 -9.52 -9.69
N GLY A 94 -4.03 -8.56 -8.94
CA GLY A 94 -4.28 -7.13 -9.15
C GLY A 94 -3.84 -6.65 -10.53
N VAL A 95 -2.61 -6.99 -10.91
CA VAL A 95 -2.03 -6.66 -12.22
C VAL A 95 -2.84 -7.28 -13.36
N GLN A 96 -3.22 -8.56 -13.24
CA GLN A 96 -4.04 -9.22 -14.27
C GLN A 96 -5.39 -8.51 -14.46
N ARG A 97 -6.08 -8.15 -13.36
CA ARG A 97 -7.35 -7.42 -13.42
C ARG A 97 -7.17 -6.02 -14.02
N PHE A 98 -6.08 -5.35 -13.66
CA PHE A 98 -5.76 -4.03 -14.20
C PHE A 98 -5.51 -4.07 -15.70
N VAL A 99 -4.68 -5.00 -16.19
CA VAL A 99 -4.42 -5.18 -17.63
C VAL A 99 -5.71 -5.49 -18.38
N LYS A 100 -6.57 -6.37 -17.83
CA LYS A 100 -7.87 -6.66 -18.42
C LYS A 100 -8.72 -5.40 -18.55
N TRP A 101 -8.90 -4.66 -17.45
CA TRP A 101 -9.65 -3.41 -17.44
C TRP A 101 -9.09 -2.39 -18.44
N TYR A 102 -7.76 -2.24 -18.50
CA TYR A 102 -7.09 -1.29 -19.40
C TYR A 102 -7.39 -1.64 -20.86
N ARG A 103 -7.24 -2.90 -21.26
CA ARG A 103 -7.56 -3.38 -22.61
C ARG A 103 -9.04 -3.18 -22.97
N GLU A 104 -9.94 -3.52 -22.06
CA GLU A 104 -11.39 -3.31 -22.26
C GLU A 104 -11.76 -1.83 -22.38
N TYR A 105 -11.11 -0.96 -21.60
CA TYR A 105 -11.40 0.47 -21.58
C TYR A 105 -10.85 1.20 -22.81
N TYR A 106 -9.65 0.83 -23.27
CA TYR A 106 -8.98 1.47 -24.41
C TYR A 106 -9.15 0.73 -25.74
N ASP A 107 -9.80 -0.43 -25.74
CA ASP A 107 -10.01 -1.30 -26.91
C ASP A 107 -8.70 -1.71 -27.61
N VAL A 108 -7.77 -2.28 -26.82
CA VAL A 108 -6.41 -2.70 -27.24
C VAL A 108 -6.04 -4.13 -26.87
#